data_AF-A0A830BIJ8-F1
#
_entry.id   AF-A0A830BIJ8-F1
#
_cell.length_a   1.000
_cell.length_b   1.000
_cell.length_c   1.000
_cell.angle_alpha   90.00
_cell.angle_beta   90.00
_cell.angle_gamma   90.00
#
_symmetry.space_group_name_H-M   'P 1'
#
loop_
_entity.id
_entity.type
_entity.pdbx_description
1 polymer ?
#
loop_
_entity_poly.entity_id
_entity_poly.type
_entity_poly.pdbx_seq_one_letter_code
_entity_poly.pdbx_strand_id
1 'polypeptide(L)'
;MAGFWKATRRDKEVYDRSQLIGMRNTLVFYKGRAPNGEKTDWIMHEYRLESEENGPPQACFFIYIFYSSSKYLNLYNFILFFLPSSIGFLRKISPNRDSGPK
;
A
#
# COMPACT_ATOMS: atom_id res chain seq x y z
N MET A 1 13.02 4.37 12.45
CA MET A 1 12.36 5.65 12.81
C MET A 1 10.85 5.37 12.86
N ALA A 2 10.10 5.96 13.79
CA ALA A 2 8.64 5.80 13.83
C ALA A 2 7.97 6.78 12.84
N GLY A 3 6.86 6.36 12.24
CA GLY A 3 6.09 7.15 11.28
C GLY A 3 4.69 6.58 11.10
N PHE A 4 3.89 7.18 10.22
CA PHE A 4 2.52 6.75 9.94
C PHE A 4 2.17 6.88 8.46
N TRP A 5 1.26 6.04 7.99
CA TRP A 5 0.73 6.09 6.64
C TRP A 5 -0.55 6.92 6.62
N LYS A 6 -0.68 7.80 5.62
CA LYS A 6 -1.86 8.66 5.44
C LYS A 6 -2.39 8.51 4.02
N ALA A 7 -3.70 8.26 3.89
CA ALA A 7 -4.39 8.30 2.60
C ALA A 7 -4.27 9.70 2.00
N THR A 8 -3.79 9.79 0.76
CA THR A 8 -3.50 11.09 0.11
C THR A 8 -4.38 11.36 -1.10
N ARG A 9 -5.08 10.36 -1.61
CA ARG A 9 -5.95 10.47 -2.80
C ARG A 9 -7.27 9.77 -2.52
N ARG A 10 -8.30 10.21 -3.25
CA ARG A 10 -9.55 9.44 -3.35
C ARG A 10 -9.23 8.07 -3.91
N ASP A 11 -9.86 7.06 -3.33
CA ASP A 11 -9.76 5.68 -3.77
C ASP A 11 -10.12 5.59 -5.26
N LYS A 12 -9.36 4.78 -6.00
CA LYS A 12 -9.57 4.59 -7.43
C LYS A 12 -10.11 3.20 -7.72
N GLU A 13 -11.18 3.14 -8.50
CA GLU A 13 -11.68 1.89 -9.07
C GLU A 13 -10.63 1.28 -10.01
N VAL A 14 -10.55 -0.05 -10.00
CA VAL A 14 -9.68 -0.84 -10.86
C VAL A 14 -10.56 -1.72 -11.73
N TYR A 15 -10.43 -1.57 -13.05
CA TYR A 15 -11.23 -2.29 -14.02
C TYR A 15 -10.38 -3.28 -14.83
N ASP A 16 -10.90 -4.48 -15.09
CA ASP A 16 -10.43 -5.38 -16.15
C ASP A 16 -11.52 -5.48 -17.22
N ARG A 17 -11.21 -5.17 -18.48
CA ARG A 17 -12.16 -5.26 -19.62
C ARG A 17 -13.57 -4.71 -19.31
N SER A 18 -13.64 -3.56 -18.63
CA SER A 18 -14.87 -2.87 -18.20
C SER A 18 -15.62 -3.48 -17.00
N GLN A 19 -15.09 -4.55 -16.40
CA GLN A 19 -15.57 -5.10 -15.14
C GLN A 19 -14.80 -4.50 -13.98
N LEU A 20 -15.51 -4.01 -12.95
CA LEU A 20 -14.88 -3.56 -11.70
C LEU A 20 -14.30 -4.79 -10.99
N ILE A 21 -12.98 -4.84 -10.86
CA ILE A 21 -12.27 -5.95 -10.19
C ILE A 21 -11.78 -5.57 -8.79
N GLY A 22 -11.89 -4.30 -8.41
CA GLY A 22 -11.48 -3.86 -7.09
C GLY A 22 -11.23 -2.37 -6.94
N MET A 23 -10.62 -2.02 -5.82
CA MET A 23 -10.33 -0.64 -5.41
C MET A 23 -8.85 -0.48 -5.08
N ARG A 24 -8.29 0.70 -5.35
CA ARG A 24 -6.91 1.06 -5.05
C ARG A 24 -6.84 2.28 -4.15
N ASN A 25 -6.31 2.09 -2.95
CA ASN A 25 -5.99 3.13 -1.99
C ASN A 25 -4.53 3.57 -2.17
N THR A 26 -4.26 4.86 -2.09
CA THR A 26 -2.90 5.41 -2.17
C THR A 26 -2.54 6.09 -0.87
N LEU A 27 -1.52 5.56 -0.20
CA LEU A 27 -1.01 6.06 1.06
C LEU A 27 0.39 6.64 0.87
N VAL A 28 0.68 7.71 1.61
CA VAL A 28 2.02 8.30 1.72
C VAL A 28 2.52 8.10 3.14
N PHE A 29 3.80 7.73 3.27
CA PHE A 29 4.42 7.64 4.59
C PHE A 29 4.86 9.03 5.07
N TYR A 30 4.54 9.30 6.32
CA TYR A 30 4.99 10.47 7.06
C TYR A 30 5.94 10.03 8.16
N LYS A 31 7.13 10.62 8.18
CA LYS A 31 8.16 10.37 9.19
C LYS A 31 7.85 11.20 10.44
N GLY A 32 7.94 10.60 11.62
CA GLY A 32 7.63 11.28 12.89
C GLY A 32 6.21 11.02 13.39
N ARG A 33 5.76 11.79 14.38
CA ARG A 33 4.48 11.57 15.07
C ARG A 33 3.36 12.37 14.39
N ALA A 34 2.20 11.75 14.19
CA ALA A 34 1.00 12.46 13.77
C ALA A 34 0.58 13.52 14.83
N PRO A 35 0.05 14.68 14.43
CA PRO A 35 -0.19 15.13 13.05
C PRO A 35 1.04 15.78 12.36
N ASN A 36 2.09 16.11 13.12
CA ASN A 36 3.24 16.92 12.67
C ASN A 36 4.33 16.12 11.95
N GLY A 37 3.96 15.02 11.30
CA GLY A 37 4.91 14.21 10.55
C GLY A 37 5.41 14.93 9.30
N GLU A 38 6.66 14.66 8.91
CA GLU A 38 7.24 15.14 7.66
C GLU A 38 6.83 14.20 6.52
N LYS A 39 6.26 14.76 5.44
CA LYS A 39 5.88 13.98 4.27
C LYS A 39 7.12 13.40 3.59
N THR A 40 7.13 12.10 3.34
CA THR A 40 8.19 11.46 2.58
C THR A 40 7.74 11.17 1.14
N ASP A 41 8.67 10.68 0.32
CA ASP A 41 8.41 10.21 -1.04
C ASP A 41 7.97 8.73 -1.10
N TRP A 42 7.89 8.05 0.05
CA TRP A 42 7.43 6.67 0.13
C TRP A 42 5.92 6.58 -0.07
N ILE A 43 5.54 5.79 -1.07
CA ILE A 43 4.16 5.51 -1.46
C ILE A 43 3.85 4.03 -1.20
N MET A 44 2.63 3.78 -0.74
CA MET A 44 2.02 2.46 -0.71
C MET A 44 0.73 2.50 -1.52
N HIS A 45 0.58 1.58 -2.47
CA HIS A 45 -0.71 1.27 -3.05
C HIS A 45 -1.24 0.00 -2.38
N GLU A 46 -2.43 0.11 -1.80
CA GLU A 46 -3.20 -1.02 -1.33
C GLU A 46 -4.29 -1.29 -2.36
N TYR A 47 -4.30 -2.48 -2.93
CA TYR A 47 -5.36 -2.94 -3.83
C TYR A 47 -6.22 -3.94 -3.08
N ARG A 48 -7.52 -3.70 -3.07
CA ARG A 48 -8.54 -4.65 -2.62
C ARG A 48 -9.20 -5.23 -3.85
N LEU A 49 -8.99 -6.51 -4.09
CA LEU A 49 -9.68 -7.23 -5.17
C LEU A 49 -11.04 -7.71 -4.68
N GLU A 50 -12.08 -7.50 -5.49
CA GLU A 50 -13.42 -8.01 -5.23
C GLU A 50 -13.63 -9.26 -6.10
N SER A 51 -13.87 -10.40 -5.47
CA SER A 51 -14.19 -11.64 -6.19
C SER A 51 -15.62 -11.56 -6.74
N GLU A 52 -15.83 -12.10 -7.94
CA GLU A 52 -17.13 -12.11 -8.61
C GLU A 52 -18.27 -12.66 -7.72
N GLU A 53 -19.46 -12.13 -7.99
CA GLU A 53 -20.74 -12.18 -7.26
C GLU A 53 -21.27 -13.58 -6.86
N ASN A 54 -20.56 -14.67 -7.19
CA ASN A 54 -21.01 -16.04 -6.91
C ASN A 54 -19.96 -16.94 -6.22
N GLY A 55 -18.83 -16.38 -5.77
CA GLY A 55 -17.83 -17.10 -4.97
C GLY A 55 -18.11 -17.04 -3.45
N PRO A 56 -17.56 -17.96 -2.64
CA PRO A 56 -17.70 -17.88 -1.18
C PRO A 56 -17.18 -16.52 -0.67
N PRO A 57 -17.80 -15.90 0.37
CA PRO A 57 -17.57 -14.51 0.81
C PRO A 57 -16.15 -14.13 1.30
N GLN A 58 -15.11 -14.94 1.04
CA GLN A 58 -14.00 -15.09 1.97
C GLN A 58 -12.60 -14.77 1.42
N ALA A 59 -12.45 -14.33 0.17
CA ALA A 59 -11.13 -14.06 -0.39
C ALA A 59 -10.97 -12.63 -0.93
N CYS A 60 -11.20 -11.63 -0.08
CA CYS A 60 -10.65 -10.30 -0.33
C CYS A 60 -9.12 -10.40 -0.24
N PHE A 61 -8.45 -10.44 -1.39
CA PHE A 61 -7.00 -10.35 -1.45
C PHE A 61 -6.60 -8.89 -1.37
N PHE A 62 -5.71 -8.59 -0.44
CA PHE A 62 -5.03 -7.30 -0.39
C PHE A 62 -3.66 -7.44 -1.02
N ILE A 63 -3.39 -6.60 -2.02
CA ILE A 63 -2.08 -6.49 -2.63
C ILE A 63 -1.48 -5.16 -2.19
N TYR A 64 -0.34 -5.23 -1.51
CA TYR A 64 0.41 -4.05 -1.09
C TYR A 64 1.62 -3.87 -1.98
N ILE A 65 1.75 -2.68 -2.57
CA ILE A 65 2.91 -2.29 -3.39
C ILE A 65 3.54 -1.06 -2.74
N PHE A 66 4.81 -1.18 -2.37
CA PHE A 66 5.60 -0.09 -1.80
C PHE A 66 6.64 0.41 -2.80
N TYR A 67 6.78 1.72 -2.96
CA TYR A 67 7.81 2.32 -3.83
C TYR A 67 8.15 3.75 -3.39
N SER A 68 9.35 4.23 -3.74
CA SER A 68 9.72 5.65 -3.62
C SER A 68 9.32 6.41 -4.90
N SER A 69 8.56 7.49 -4.74
CA SER A 69 8.16 8.38 -5.84
C SER A 69 9.35 9.11 -6.46
N SER A 70 10.50 9.19 -5.79
CA SER A 70 11.70 9.81 -6.38
C SER A 70 12.46 8.84 -7.28
N LYS A 71 12.18 7.53 -7.20
CA LYS A 71 12.84 6.47 -7.95
C LYS A 71 11.85 5.81 -8.92
N TYR A 72 11.39 6.59 -9.90
CA TYR A 72 10.54 6.07 -10.97
C TYR A 72 11.34 5.06 -11.83
N LEU A 73 10.76 3.86 -12.01
CA LEU A 73 11.10 2.85 -13.02
C LEU A 73 12.26 1.90 -12.72
N ASN A 74 12.27 1.22 -11.57
CA ASN A 74 12.99 -0.05 -11.50
C ASN A 74 12.11 -1.16 -10.89
N LEU A 75 11.90 -2.23 -11.67
CA LEU A 75 11.05 -3.38 -11.35
C LEU A 75 11.49 -4.12 -10.07
N TYR A 76 12.73 -3.92 -9.62
CA TYR A 76 13.27 -4.51 -8.39
C TYR A 76 12.86 -3.78 -7.10
N ASN A 77 12.22 -2.60 -7.18
CA ASN A 77 11.79 -1.86 -5.97
C ASN A 77 10.37 -2.21 -5.51
N PHE A 78 9.65 -3.08 -6.24
CA PHE A 78 8.29 -3.48 -5.89
C PHE A 78 8.32 -4.66 -4.92
N ILE A 79 8.06 -4.40 -3.65
CA ILE A 79 7.80 -5.49 -2.69
C ILE A 79 6.31 -5.78 -2.75
N LEU A 80 5.97 -7.01 -3.15
CA LEU A 80 4.61 -7.50 -3.27
C LEU A 80 4.28 -8.35 -2.05
N PHE A 81 3.31 -7.90 -1.26
CA PHE A 81 2.75 -8.73 -0.19
C PHE A 81 1.35 -9.19 -0.58
N PHE A 82 1.16 -10.50 -0.68
CA PHE A 82 -0.16 -11.13 -0.73
C PHE A 82 -0.53 -11.53 0.69
N LEU A 83 -1.56 -10.91 1.25
CA LEU A 83 -2.05 -11.27 2.58
C LEU A 83 -3.53 -11.67 2.49
N PRO A 84 -3.92 -12.82 3.08
CA PRO A 84 -5.34 -13.11 3.28
C PRO A 84 -5.93 -12.10 4.27
N SER A 85 -7.21 -11.77 4.07
CA SER A 85 -7.99 -10.76 4.80
C SER A 85 -8.02 -10.91 6.34
N SER A 86 -7.48 -12.00 6.89
CA SER A 86 -7.49 -12.32 8.32
C SER A 86 -6.37 -11.67 9.15
N ILE A 87 -5.40 -10.97 8.55
CA ILE A 87 -4.23 -10.45 9.28
C ILE A 87 -4.25 -8.92 9.32
N GLY A 88 -4.46 -8.35 10.51
CA GLY A 88 -4.39 -6.91 10.82
C GLY A 88 -2.99 -6.29 10.71
N PHE A 89 -2.29 -6.54 9.60
CA PHE A 89 -0.87 -6.25 9.37
C PHE A 89 -0.57 -4.77 9.11
N LEU A 90 -1.59 -4.00 8.71
CA LEU A 90 -1.45 -2.60 8.27
C LEU A 90 -0.86 -1.64 9.32
N ARG A 91 -0.83 -2.00 10.61
CA ARG A 91 -0.29 -1.11 11.65
C ARG A 91 1.23 -1.15 11.84
N LYS A 92 1.98 -2.05 11.19
CA LYS A 92 3.40 -2.28 11.55
C LYS A 92 4.44 -2.17 10.44
N ILE A 93 4.05 -1.95 9.18
CA ILE A 93 5.02 -1.76 8.09
C ILE A 93 5.52 -0.30 8.10
N SER A 94 6.47 0.01 8.98
CA SER A 94 7.31 1.20 8.83
C SER A 94 8.47 0.82 7.91
N PRO A 95 8.73 1.55 6.80
CA PRO A 95 9.93 1.32 6.00
C PRO A 95 11.15 1.62 6.89
N ASN A 96 11.91 0.61 7.28
CA ASN A 96 13.06 0.78 8.16
C ASN A 96 14.34 0.28 7.49
N ARG A 97 15.20 1.28 7.20
CA ARG A 97 16.66 1.30 7.05
C ARG A 97 17.30 0.61 5.83
N ASP A 98 17.83 1.46 4.95
CA ASP A 98 19.19 1.29 4.44
C ASP A 98 20.18 2.04 5.34
N SER A 99 21.31 1.38 5.58
CA SER A 99 22.47 1.77 6.38
C SER A 99 23.46 2.66 5.64
N GLY A 100 24.04 3.65 6.33
CA GLY A 100 25.34 4.27 5.99
C GLY A 100 26.17 4.42 7.28
N PRO A 101 27.51 4.28 7.24
CA PRO A 101 28.34 4.12 8.44
C PRO A 101 28.42 5.40 9.28
N LYS A 102 28.78 5.19 10.55
CA LYS A 102 28.81 6.12 11.69
C LYS A 102 29.46 7.47 11.40
#